data_AF-A0A3L9YEB1-F1
#
_entry.id   AF-A0A3L9YEB1-F1
#
_cell.length_a   1.000
_cell.length_b   1.000
_cell.length_c   1.000
_cell.angle_alpha   90.00
_cell.angle_beta   90.00
_cell.angle_gamma   90.00
#
_symmetry.space_group_name_H-M   'P 1'
#
loop_
_entity.id
_entity.type
_entity.pdbx_description
1 polymer ?
#
loop_
_entity_poly.entity_id
_entity_poly.type
_entity_poly.pdbx_seq_one_letter_code
_entity_poly.pdbx_strand_id
1 'polypeptide(L)'
;MTIYLGSTPCEEECASVGDEHYQSDARIEIGAYIDQLNRTFHFHRSDLGIIFRKKREPHDFGGYYEVVVDFEGFNWLSSPLAYVIEEHTPTEWDVIALQEIILRTVSTHFQPEDLGLDGPLAWMKTPVVSVPQGRRMLDLVRKVRTGRCVSTNEVSANLALDPAEETSEQAGTQQFVVVLDDRSERHSLTEFECTAPSAELAIEQAKSTHPSSEVLMHFTRG
;
A
#
# COMPACT_ATOMS: atom_id res chain seq x y z
N MET A 1 -16.30 12.31 -9.09
CA MET A 1 -16.89 11.00 -8.78
C MET A 1 -15.86 10.23 -7.98
N THR A 2 -16.27 9.24 -7.21
CA THR A 2 -15.41 8.58 -6.22
C THR A 2 -15.71 7.08 -6.19
N ILE A 3 -14.67 6.25 -6.13
CA ILE A 3 -14.77 4.81 -5.80
C ILE A 3 -14.04 4.57 -4.47
N TYR A 4 -14.59 3.71 -3.62
CA TYR A 4 -14.02 3.37 -2.31
C TYR A 4 -13.10 2.17 -2.44
N LEU A 5 -11.91 2.25 -1.83
CA LEU A 5 -10.86 1.22 -1.92
C LEU A 5 -10.63 0.48 -0.59
N GLY A 6 -11.33 0.86 0.47
CA GLY A 6 -11.14 0.32 1.82
C GLY A 6 -10.27 1.19 2.72
N SER A 7 -10.24 0.85 4.01
CA SER A 7 -9.38 1.47 5.02
C SER A 7 -7.94 0.95 5.00
N THR A 8 -7.76 -0.27 4.50
CA THR A 8 -6.52 -1.04 4.40
C THR A 8 -6.62 -1.97 3.18
N PRO A 9 -5.52 -2.63 2.75
CA PRO A 9 -5.60 -3.78 1.85
C PRO A 9 -6.58 -4.84 2.38
N CYS A 10 -7.25 -5.57 1.47
CA CYS A 10 -8.41 -6.39 1.84
C CYS A 10 -8.10 -7.63 2.69
N GLU A 11 -6.87 -8.13 2.67
CA GLU A 11 -6.40 -9.26 3.50
C GLU A 11 -5.70 -8.78 4.79
N GLU A 12 -5.76 -7.48 5.10
CA GLU A 12 -5.12 -6.90 6.29
C GLU A 12 -6.15 -6.52 7.36
N GLU A 13 -5.74 -6.65 8.62
CA GLU A 13 -6.51 -6.12 9.74
C GLU A 13 -6.50 -4.58 9.71
N CYS A 14 -7.66 -3.99 9.98
CA CYS A 14 -7.83 -2.54 10.07
C CYS A 14 -8.20 -2.09 11.49
N ALA A 15 -7.88 -0.84 11.81
CA ALA A 15 -8.32 -0.22 13.05
C ALA A 15 -9.85 -0.25 13.16
N SER A 16 -10.39 -0.71 14.30
CA SER A 16 -11.83 -0.88 14.49
C SER A 16 -12.43 0.26 15.30
N VAL A 17 -13.62 0.72 14.89
CA VAL A 17 -14.37 1.74 15.65
C VAL A 17 -14.68 1.20 17.04
N GLY A 18 -14.23 1.93 18.07
CA GLY A 18 -14.37 1.52 19.47
C GLY A 18 -13.04 1.16 20.13
N ASP A 19 -11.99 0.90 19.36
CA ASP A 19 -10.65 0.71 19.90
C ASP A 19 -10.12 2.01 20.52
N GLU A 20 -9.38 1.88 21.63
CA GLU A 20 -8.80 3.01 22.37
C GLU A 20 -7.97 3.94 21.46
N HIS A 21 -7.27 3.36 20.49
CA HIS A 21 -6.38 4.06 19.56
C HIS A 21 -6.96 4.19 18.14
N TYR A 22 -8.25 3.91 17.93
CA TYR A 22 -8.89 3.91 16.62
C TYR A 22 -8.53 5.14 15.77
N GLN A 23 -8.69 6.32 16.36
CA GLN A 23 -8.50 7.59 15.64
C GLN A 23 -7.05 7.84 15.20
N SER A 24 -6.05 7.36 15.94
CA SER A 24 -4.65 7.47 15.52
C SER A 24 -4.35 6.40 14.48
N ASP A 25 -4.79 5.17 14.72
CA ASP A 25 -4.41 4.01 13.92
C ASP A 25 -5.02 4.11 12.53
N ALA A 26 -6.32 4.41 12.44
CA ALA A 26 -6.99 4.63 11.16
C ALA A 26 -6.33 5.75 10.34
N ARG A 27 -5.85 6.83 10.97
CA ARG A 27 -5.18 7.92 10.24
C ARG A 27 -3.80 7.51 9.73
N ILE A 28 -3.08 6.68 10.49
CA ILE A 28 -1.77 6.15 10.10
C ILE A 28 -1.93 5.16 8.96
N GLU A 29 -2.82 4.18 9.11
CA GLU A 29 -3.11 3.14 8.11
C GLU A 29 -3.58 3.74 6.78
N ILE A 30 -4.53 4.69 6.81
CA ILE A 30 -4.99 5.38 5.59
C ILE A 30 -3.87 6.13 4.88
N GLY A 31 -2.98 6.77 5.64
CA GLY A 31 -1.81 7.45 5.07
C GLY A 31 -0.90 6.46 4.36
N ALA A 32 -0.56 5.37 5.04
CA ALA A 32 0.30 4.32 4.47
C ALA A 32 -0.33 3.64 3.26
N TYR A 33 -1.66 3.45 3.26
CA TYR A 33 -2.36 2.84 2.14
C TYR A 33 -2.39 3.75 0.91
N ILE A 34 -2.64 5.05 1.10
CA ILE A 34 -2.51 6.04 0.01
C ILE A 34 -1.08 6.03 -0.52
N ASP A 35 -0.07 6.03 0.36
CA ASP A 35 1.33 6.03 -0.04
C ASP A 35 1.69 4.74 -0.80
N GLN A 36 1.15 3.58 -0.40
CA GLN A 36 1.30 2.30 -1.12
C GLN A 36 0.64 2.33 -2.50
N LEU A 37 -0.61 2.79 -2.60
CA LEU A 37 -1.30 2.90 -3.89
C LEU A 37 -0.56 3.81 -4.88
N ASN A 38 0.02 4.92 -4.40
CA ASN A 38 0.86 5.79 -5.21
C ASN A 38 2.17 5.13 -5.67
N ARG A 39 2.71 4.16 -4.92
CA ARG A 39 3.86 3.35 -5.33
C ARG A 39 3.46 2.24 -6.29
N THR A 40 2.28 1.65 -6.11
CA THR A 40 1.79 0.54 -6.94
C THR A 40 1.42 1.03 -8.34
N PHE A 41 0.64 2.10 -8.44
CA PHE A 41 0.08 2.56 -9.72
C PHE A 41 0.91 3.68 -10.32
N HIS A 42 1.67 3.35 -11.36
CA HIS A 42 2.54 4.29 -12.04
C HIS A 42 1.86 4.89 -13.28
N PHE A 43 1.37 6.11 -13.14
CA PHE A 43 0.75 6.88 -14.22
C PHE A 43 1.78 7.50 -15.16
N HIS A 44 1.57 7.34 -16.46
CA HIS A 44 2.40 7.90 -17.54
C HIS A 44 1.81 9.17 -18.15
N ARG A 45 0.64 9.60 -17.68
CA ARG A 45 -0.03 10.83 -18.07
C ARG A 45 -0.44 11.64 -16.85
N SER A 46 -0.13 12.93 -16.87
CA SER A 46 -0.43 13.85 -15.77
C SER A 46 -1.88 14.35 -15.75
N ASP A 47 -2.61 14.22 -16.85
CA ASP A 47 -3.96 14.76 -17.07
C ASP A 47 -5.08 13.72 -16.86
N LEU A 48 -4.77 12.59 -16.21
CA LEU A 48 -5.74 11.52 -15.96
C LEU A 48 -6.77 11.88 -14.87
N GLY A 49 -6.50 12.89 -14.06
CA GLY A 49 -7.43 13.36 -13.03
C GLY A 49 -7.72 12.32 -11.95
N ILE A 50 -6.82 11.35 -11.74
CA ILE A 50 -6.91 10.30 -10.72
C ILE A 50 -6.13 10.74 -9.49
N ILE A 51 -6.78 10.70 -8.31
CA ILE A 51 -6.15 11.06 -7.05
C ILE A 51 -6.62 10.09 -5.96
N PHE A 52 -5.68 9.49 -5.22
CA PHE A 52 -5.97 8.77 -3.99
C PHE A 52 -6.15 9.76 -2.83
N ARG A 53 -7.29 9.68 -2.13
CA ARG A 53 -7.62 10.62 -1.05
C ARG A 53 -8.18 9.88 0.15
N LYS A 54 -7.96 10.48 1.32
CA LYS A 54 -8.67 10.09 2.54
C LYS A 54 -10.07 10.68 2.53
N LYS A 55 -11.08 9.83 2.69
CA LYS A 55 -12.45 10.23 2.96
C LYS A 55 -12.82 9.92 4.40
N ARG A 56 -13.52 10.84 5.05
CA ARG A 56 -14.10 10.63 6.39
C ARG A 56 -15.60 10.56 6.24
N GLU A 57 -16.18 9.47 6.66
CA GLU A 57 -17.61 9.21 6.55
C GLU A 57 -18.25 9.22 7.94
N PRO A 58 -19.36 9.95 8.13
CA PRO A 58 -20.03 10.02 9.43
C PRO A 58 -20.75 8.70 9.74
N HIS A 59 -20.61 8.23 10.97
CA HIS A 59 -21.34 7.09 11.53
C HIS A 59 -21.79 7.41 12.97
N ASP A 60 -22.74 6.62 13.49
CA ASP A 60 -23.36 6.85 14.82
C ASP A 60 -22.37 6.77 15.99
N PHE A 61 -21.22 6.12 15.80
CA PHE A 61 -20.18 5.91 16.81
C PHE A 61 -18.90 6.71 16.56
N GLY A 62 -18.93 7.66 15.62
CA GLY A 62 -17.75 8.41 15.17
C GLY A 62 -17.66 8.48 13.65
N GLY A 63 -16.59 9.08 13.11
CA GLY A 63 -16.37 9.05 11.67
C GLY A 63 -15.41 7.93 11.30
N TYR A 64 -15.75 7.11 10.30
CA TYR A 64 -14.83 6.14 9.74
C TYR A 64 -13.98 6.75 8.64
N TYR A 65 -12.79 6.21 8.41
CA TYR A 65 -11.91 6.65 7.35
C TYR A 65 -11.77 5.59 6.28
N GLU A 66 -11.78 6.03 5.04
CA GLU A 66 -11.62 5.21 3.84
C GLU A 66 -10.59 5.84 2.93
N VAL A 67 -9.85 5.02 2.20
CA VAL A 67 -9.17 5.47 0.99
C VAL A 67 -10.17 5.44 -0.15
N VAL A 68 -10.15 6.49 -0.95
CA VAL A 68 -10.94 6.57 -2.16
C VAL A 68 -10.06 6.94 -3.34
N VAL A 69 -10.44 6.46 -4.52
CA VAL A 69 -9.97 7.02 -5.78
C VAL A 69 -10.97 8.06 -6.25
N ASP A 70 -10.53 9.31 -6.28
CA ASP A 70 -11.30 10.42 -6.81
C ASP A 70 -10.91 10.68 -8.25
N PHE A 71 -11.94 10.84 -9.08
CA PHE A 71 -11.81 11.13 -10.49
C PHE A 71 -12.75 12.26 -10.91
N GLU A 72 -12.18 13.30 -11.52
CA GLU A 72 -12.92 14.48 -11.98
C GLU A 72 -13.42 14.30 -13.42
N GLY A 73 -14.72 14.57 -13.61
CA GLY A 73 -15.46 14.21 -14.83
C GLY A 73 -15.32 15.23 -15.95
N PHE A 74 -14.20 15.17 -16.67
CA PHE A 74 -14.07 15.71 -18.04
C PHE A 74 -13.13 14.89 -18.92
N ASN A 75 -12.32 14.00 -18.32
CA ASN A 75 -11.52 13.03 -19.04
C ASN A 75 -12.27 11.70 -19.08
N TRP A 76 -12.54 11.21 -20.29
CA TRP A 76 -13.27 9.97 -20.52
C TRP A 76 -12.51 8.73 -19.99
N LEU A 77 -11.19 8.84 -19.79
CA LEU A 77 -10.32 7.79 -19.25
C LEU A 77 -10.46 7.62 -17.73
N SER A 78 -10.85 8.67 -17.00
CA SER A 78 -10.71 8.66 -15.54
C SER A 78 -11.62 7.64 -14.88
N SER A 79 -12.86 7.49 -15.36
CA SER A 79 -13.79 6.52 -14.77
C SER A 79 -13.37 5.07 -15.06
N PRO A 80 -13.07 4.65 -16.31
CA PRO A 80 -12.55 3.31 -16.58
C PRO A 80 -11.27 3.00 -15.81
N LEU A 81 -10.33 3.95 -15.72
CA LEU A 81 -9.07 3.75 -15.02
C LEU A 81 -9.27 3.60 -13.51
N ALA A 82 -10.23 4.30 -12.91
CA ALA A 82 -10.58 4.15 -11.51
C ALA A 82 -11.13 2.74 -11.19
N TYR A 83 -11.85 2.11 -12.12
CA TYR A 83 -12.28 0.70 -11.97
C TYR A 83 -11.11 -0.29 -12.08
N VAL A 84 -10.17 -0.06 -13.01
CA VAL A 84 -8.94 -0.87 -13.08
C VAL A 84 -8.16 -0.77 -11.76
N ILE A 85 -8.07 0.42 -11.18
CA ILE A 85 -7.43 0.62 -9.88
C ILE A 85 -8.13 -0.17 -8.77
N GLU A 86 -9.47 -0.12 -8.72
CA GLU A 86 -10.27 -0.87 -7.73
C GLU A 86 -10.06 -2.39 -7.85
N GLU A 87 -10.03 -2.92 -9.08
CA GLU A 87 -9.85 -4.35 -9.33
C GLU A 87 -8.45 -4.85 -8.97
N HIS A 88 -7.44 -3.99 -9.09
CA HIS A 88 -6.03 -4.35 -8.90
C HIS A 88 -5.40 -3.73 -7.65
N THR A 89 -6.20 -3.28 -6.67
CA THR A 89 -5.65 -2.85 -5.39
C THR A 89 -4.86 -3.98 -4.73
N PRO A 90 -3.71 -3.70 -4.11
CA PRO A 90 -2.94 -4.72 -3.42
C PRO A 90 -3.78 -5.32 -2.29
N THR A 91 -3.69 -6.64 -2.11
CA THR A 91 -4.42 -7.37 -1.08
C THR A 91 -3.71 -7.33 0.28
N GLU A 92 -2.39 -7.13 0.28
CA GLU A 92 -1.53 -7.05 1.47
C GLU A 92 -0.76 -5.72 1.52
N TRP A 93 -0.23 -5.38 2.71
CA TRP A 93 0.74 -4.29 2.86
C TRP A 93 2.06 -4.60 2.16
N ASP A 94 2.69 -3.59 1.57
CA ASP A 94 4.11 -3.68 1.21
C ASP A 94 5.01 -3.45 2.45
N VAL A 95 6.29 -3.83 2.34
CA VAL A 95 7.28 -3.64 3.41
C VAL A 95 7.39 -2.16 3.82
N ILE A 96 7.26 -1.24 2.87
CA ILE A 96 7.39 0.20 3.08
C ILE A 96 6.21 0.73 3.91
N ALA A 97 5.00 0.27 3.63
CA ALA A 97 3.77 0.62 4.34
C ALA A 97 3.83 0.11 5.78
N LEU A 98 4.24 -1.14 6.01
CA LEU A 98 4.44 -1.67 7.36
C LEU A 98 5.49 -0.86 8.14
N GLN A 99 6.62 -0.53 7.51
CA GLN A 99 7.64 0.32 8.10
C GLN A 99 7.07 1.70 8.48
N GLU A 100 6.30 2.31 7.58
CA GLU A 100 5.66 3.61 7.81
C GLU A 100 4.67 3.55 8.99
N ILE A 101 3.79 2.55 9.00
CA ILE A 101 2.80 2.35 10.05
C ILE A 101 3.49 2.19 11.40
N ILE A 102 4.54 1.36 11.47
CA ILE A 102 5.33 1.16 12.69
C ILE A 102 5.95 2.49 13.14
N LEU A 103 6.69 3.18 12.27
CA LEU A 103 7.39 4.41 12.67
C LEU A 103 6.43 5.53 13.07
N ARG A 104 5.30 5.68 12.37
CA ARG A 104 4.26 6.66 12.73
C ARG A 104 3.57 6.29 14.04
N THR A 105 3.31 5.01 14.29
CA THR A 105 2.77 4.54 15.58
C THR A 105 3.76 4.82 16.71
N VAL A 106 5.03 4.47 16.50
CA VAL A 106 6.11 4.65 17.47
C VAL A 106 6.29 6.13 17.85
N SER A 107 6.38 7.00 16.85
CA SER A 107 6.55 8.44 17.08
C SER A 107 5.32 9.14 17.68
N THR A 108 4.12 8.57 17.49
CA THR A 108 2.89 9.12 18.06
C THR A 108 2.71 8.76 19.53
N HIS A 109 3.13 7.56 19.94
CA HIS A 109 2.71 6.96 21.22
C HIS A 109 3.84 6.72 22.23
N PHE A 110 5.11 6.84 21.82
CA PHE A 110 6.25 6.54 22.70
C PHE A 110 7.19 7.75 22.83
N GLN A 111 7.86 7.83 23.98
CA GLN A 111 8.77 8.93 24.26
C GLN A 111 10.10 8.76 23.50
N PRO A 112 10.71 9.84 22.97
CA PRO A 112 11.96 9.77 22.22
C PRO A 112 13.12 9.11 22.98
N GLU A 113 13.19 9.26 24.30
CA GLU A 113 14.20 8.68 25.18
C GLU A 113 14.14 7.15 25.22
N ASP A 114 12.94 6.56 25.25
CA ASP A 114 12.75 5.11 25.25
C ASP A 114 13.19 4.49 23.91
N LEU A 115 13.16 5.30 22.86
CA LEU A 115 13.49 4.95 21.49
C LEU A 115 14.93 5.32 21.10
N GLY A 116 15.74 5.83 22.03
CA GLY A 116 17.16 6.07 21.81
C GLY A 116 17.91 4.79 21.46
N LEU A 117 19.13 4.88 20.92
CA LEU A 117 19.91 3.69 20.50
C LEU A 117 20.09 2.67 21.64
N ASP A 118 20.29 3.15 22.87
CA ASP A 118 20.42 2.33 24.08
C ASP A 118 19.10 2.25 24.88
N GLY A 119 18.00 2.75 24.31
CA GLY A 119 16.69 2.78 24.93
C GLY A 119 16.02 1.40 24.95
N PRO A 120 15.14 1.12 25.93
CA PRO A 120 14.47 -0.17 26.06
C PRO A 120 13.58 -0.54 24.86
N LEU A 121 13.16 0.45 24.06
CA LEU A 121 12.28 0.30 22.90
C LEU A 121 12.99 0.61 21.57
N ALA A 122 14.34 0.66 21.55
CA ALA A 122 15.13 0.92 20.34
C ALA A 122 14.77 -0.01 19.16
N TRP A 123 14.44 -1.27 19.47
CA TRP A 123 14.05 -2.30 18.50
C TRP A 123 12.84 -1.93 17.65
N MET A 124 11.98 -1.00 18.10
CA MET A 124 10.81 -0.56 17.34
C MET A 124 11.19 0.26 16.09
N LYS A 125 12.45 0.69 15.99
CA LYS A 125 13.01 1.39 14.82
C LYS A 125 13.78 0.46 13.88
N THR A 126 13.83 -0.84 14.17
CA THR A 126 14.47 -1.81 13.29
C THR A 126 13.80 -1.78 11.91
N PRO A 127 14.59 -1.83 10.81
CA PRO A 127 14.02 -1.93 9.48
C PRO A 127 13.18 -3.20 9.29
N VAL A 128 11.99 -3.04 8.74
CA VAL A 128 11.17 -4.14 8.23
C VAL A 128 11.81 -4.64 6.94
N VAL A 129 12.03 -5.96 6.86
CA VAL A 129 12.66 -6.59 5.70
C VAL A 129 11.74 -7.59 4.99
N SER A 130 10.61 -7.98 5.60
CA SER A 130 9.57 -8.80 4.98
C SER A 130 8.17 -8.41 5.50
N VAL A 131 7.12 -8.69 4.73
CA VAL A 131 5.72 -8.44 5.14
C VAL A 131 5.37 -9.22 6.41
N PRO A 132 5.66 -10.53 6.54
CA PRO A 132 5.35 -11.25 7.78
C PRO A 132 6.11 -10.72 9.00
N GLN A 133 7.39 -10.39 8.86
CA GLN A 133 8.16 -9.77 9.94
C GLN A 133 7.57 -8.42 10.34
N GLY A 134 7.19 -7.58 9.37
CA GLY A 134 6.56 -6.28 9.63
C GLY A 134 5.23 -6.42 10.38
N ARG A 135 4.39 -7.39 10.01
CA ARG A 135 3.14 -7.71 10.74
C ARG A 135 3.42 -8.11 12.20
N ARG A 136 4.39 -9.01 12.42
CA ARG A 136 4.83 -9.41 13.78
C ARG A 136 5.34 -8.23 14.59
N MET A 137 6.16 -7.37 13.98
CA MET A 137 6.69 -6.16 14.62
C MET A 137 5.59 -5.18 14.99
N LEU A 138 4.65 -4.91 14.08
CA LEU A 138 3.52 -4.01 14.32
C LEU A 138 2.63 -4.51 15.45
N ASP A 139 2.29 -5.80 15.47
CA ASP A 139 1.52 -6.42 16.54
C ASP A 139 2.25 -6.28 17.90
N LEU A 140 3.57 -6.52 17.93
CA LEU A 140 4.36 -6.36 19.14
C LEU A 140 4.39 -4.89 19.63
N VAL A 141 4.52 -3.92 18.71
CA VAL A 141 4.43 -2.48 19.03
C VAL A 141 3.08 -2.12 19.62
N ARG A 142 1.98 -2.60 19.02
CA ARG A 142 0.61 -2.36 19.51
C ARG A 142 0.40 -2.97 20.90
N LYS A 143 0.96 -4.14 21.16
CA LYS A 143 0.96 -4.79 22.48
C LYS A 143 1.71 -3.96 23.54
N VAL A 144 2.91 -3.48 23.23
CA VAL A 144 3.66 -2.63 24.18
C VAL A 144 2.92 -1.33 24.46
N ARG A 145 2.28 -0.74 23.44
CA ARG A 145 1.47 0.48 23.58
C ARG A 145 0.33 0.32 24.59
N THR A 146 -0.28 -0.85 24.68
CA THR A 146 -1.34 -1.14 25.68
C THR A 146 -0.78 -1.50 27.06
N GLY A 147 0.52 -1.30 27.29
CA GLY A 147 1.18 -1.55 28.58
C GLY A 147 1.67 -2.99 28.77
N ARG A 148 1.62 -3.85 27.73
CA ARG A 148 2.15 -5.20 27.83
C ARG A 148 3.68 -5.19 27.85
N CYS A 149 4.26 -5.75 28.91
CA CYS A 149 5.70 -6.02 28.94
C CYS A 149 6.08 -7.08 27.90
N VAL A 150 7.18 -6.85 27.19
CA VAL A 150 7.77 -7.79 26.22
C VAL A 150 9.18 -8.17 26.66
N SER A 151 9.54 -9.44 26.51
CA SER A 151 10.87 -9.92 26.86
C SER A 151 11.85 -9.73 25.68
N THR A 152 13.16 -9.66 25.97
CA THR A 152 14.18 -9.63 24.92
C THR A 152 14.08 -10.84 23.99
N ASN A 153 13.79 -12.04 24.51
CA ASN A 153 13.62 -13.24 23.70
C ASN A 153 12.41 -13.14 22.76
N GLU A 154 11.31 -12.56 23.24
CA GLU A 154 10.12 -12.33 22.43
C GLU A 154 10.38 -11.30 21.33
N VAL A 155 11.06 -10.19 21.65
CA VAL A 155 11.48 -9.19 20.67
C VAL A 155 12.35 -9.86 19.60
N SER A 156 13.41 -10.57 20.00
CA SER A 156 14.30 -11.27 19.06
C SER A 156 13.56 -12.28 18.18
N ALA A 157 12.57 -13.01 18.72
CA ALA A 157 11.79 -13.96 17.95
C ALA A 157 10.89 -13.28 16.91
N ASN A 158 10.29 -12.14 17.23
CA ASN A 158 9.43 -11.41 16.27
C ASN A 158 10.25 -10.66 15.20
N LEU A 159 11.48 -10.25 15.54
CA LEU A 159 12.41 -9.62 14.61
C LEU A 159 13.19 -10.63 13.76
N ALA A 160 13.21 -11.91 14.14
CA ALA A 160 13.86 -12.94 13.34
C ALA A 160 13.16 -13.07 11.98
N LEU A 161 13.97 -13.23 10.93
CA LEU A 161 13.51 -13.68 9.63
C LEU A 161 13.20 -15.17 9.72
N ASP A 162 12.05 -15.58 9.18
CA ASP A 162 11.82 -17.01 9.00
C ASP A 162 12.75 -17.52 7.88
N PRO A 163 13.39 -18.70 8.02
CA PRO A 163 14.24 -19.25 6.96
C PRO A 163 13.52 -19.48 5.63
N ALA A 164 12.18 -19.57 5.66
CA ALA A 164 11.33 -19.63 4.47
C ALA A 164 11.11 -18.26 3.81
N GLU A 165 11.36 -17.15 4.52
CA GLU A 165 11.33 -15.77 4.02
C GLU A 165 12.68 -15.35 3.38
N GLU A 166 13.78 -16.11 3.58
CA GLU A 166 15.12 -15.81 3.04
C GLU A 166 15.22 -15.95 1.50
N THR A 167 14.16 -16.36 0.82
CA THR A 167 14.20 -16.59 -0.64
C THR A 167 13.03 -15.94 -1.36
N SER A 168 13.21 -14.68 -1.79
CA SER A 168 12.63 -14.21 -3.05
C SER A 168 13.44 -13.11 -3.77
N GLU A 169 14.67 -12.80 -3.33
CA GLU A 169 15.63 -12.13 -4.22
C GLU A 169 16.21 -13.14 -5.21
N GLN A 170 15.39 -13.55 -6.18
CA GLN A 170 15.94 -13.84 -7.49
C GLN A 170 15.48 -12.73 -8.41
N ALA A 171 16.46 -12.08 -9.05
CA ALA A 171 16.29 -11.25 -10.24
C ALA A 171 15.73 -12.09 -11.41
N GLY A 172 14.52 -12.61 -11.18
CA GLY A 172 13.66 -13.32 -12.10
C GLY A 172 12.53 -12.38 -12.47
N THR A 173 12.10 -12.49 -13.70
CA THR A 173 11.02 -11.69 -14.27
C THR A 173 9.78 -11.60 -13.37
N GLN A 174 9.15 -10.43 -13.33
CA GLN A 174 7.90 -10.16 -12.60
C GLN A 174 6.73 -10.10 -13.58
N GLN A 175 5.50 -10.29 -13.08
CA GLN A 175 4.30 -10.05 -13.86
C GLN A 175 3.92 -8.57 -13.79
N PHE A 176 3.70 -7.96 -14.95
CA PHE A 176 3.27 -6.58 -15.09
C PHE A 176 1.93 -6.51 -15.80
N VAL A 177 1.13 -5.51 -15.42
CA VAL A 177 -0.03 -5.07 -16.17
C VAL A 177 0.27 -3.69 -16.73
N VAL A 178 0.09 -3.52 -18.03
CA VAL A 178 0.22 -2.24 -18.74
C VAL A 178 -1.16 -1.85 -19.26
N VAL A 179 -1.69 -0.73 -18.79
CA VAL A 179 -3.00 -0.21 -19.20
C VAL A 179 -2.81 0.73 -20.38
N LEU A 180 -3.51 0.42 -21.46
CA LEU A 180 -3.39 1.06 -22.75
C LEU A 180 -4.70 1.75 -23.15
N ASP A 181 -4.61 2.93 -23.75
CA ASP A 181 -5.68 3.59 -24.51
C ASP A 181 -5.54 3.26 -25.99
N ASP A 182 -6.57 2.68 -26.61
CA ASP A 182 -6.58 2.38 -28.04
C ASP A 182 -6.61 3.61 -28.97
N ARG A 183 -6.79 4.81 -28.42
CA ARG A 183 -6.90 6.11 -29.12
C ARG A 183 -7.93 6.13 -30.24
N SER A 184 -8.85 5.17 -30.25
CA SER A 184 -9.96 5.13 -31.19
C SER A 184 -11.00 6.17 -30.78
N GLU A 185 -11.93 6.53 -31.67
CA GLU A 185 -13.05 7.41 -31.31
C GLU A 185 -13.92 6.84 -30.18
N ARG A 186 -13.87 5.51 -29.97
CA ARG A 186 -14.58 4.82 -28.88
C ARG A 186 -13.76 4.72 -27.61
N HIS A 187 -12.46 4.96 -27.69
CA HIS A 187 -11.63 5.25 -26.55
C HIS A 187 -11.76 4.12 -25.50
N SER A 188 -11.16 2.97 -25.81
CA SER A 188 -11.25 1.77 -24.99
C SER A 188 -9.94 1.46 -24.27
N LEU A 189 -10.07 0.98 -23.03
CA LEU A 189 -8.93 0.51 -22.24
C LEU A 189 -8.61 -0.95 -22.59
N THR A 190 -7.33 -1.25 -22.71
CA THR A 190 -6.81 -2.62 -22.80
C THR A 190 -5.78 -2.85 -21.71
N GLU A 191 -5.95 -3.92 -20.96
CA GLU A 191 -4.94 -4.41 -20.02
C GLU A 191 -4.06 -5.42 -20.74
N PHE A 192 -2.78 -5.09 -20.88
CA PHE A 192 -1.77 -5.97 -21.43
C PHE A 192 -0.95 -6.57 -20.28
N GLU A 193 -1.09 -7.87 -20.08
CA GLU A 193 -0.34 -8.61 -19.07
C GLU A 193 0.92 -9.24 -19.69
N CYS A 194 2.07 -9.09 -19.04
CA CYS A 194 3.30 -9.73 -19.48
C CYS A 194 4.27 -10.01 -18.34
N THR A 195 5.16 -10.96 -18.56
CA THR A 195 6.27 -11.26 -17.65
C THR A 195 7.55 -10.61 -18.18
N ALA A 196 8.17 -9.73 -17.40
CA ALA A 196 9.36 -8.98 -17.80
C ALA A 196 10.33 -8.78 -16.63
N PRO A 197 11.63 -8.56 -16.87
CA PRO A 197 12.59 -8.27 -15.79
C PRO A 197 12.51 -6.83 -15.28
N SER A 198 11.83 -5.94 -16.00
CA SER A 198 11.58 -4.57 -15.57
C SER A 198 10.31 -4.01 -16.20
N ALA A 199 9.80 -2.91 -15.62
CA ALA A 199 8.66 -2.17 -16.14
C ALA A 199 8.91 -1.58 -17.53
N GLU A 200 10.14 -1.10 -17.81
CA GLU A 200 10.50 -0.54 -19.11
C GLU A 200 10.36 -1.60 -20.20
N LEU A 201 10.83 -2.82 -19.95
CA LEU A 201 10.72 -3.93 -20.88
C LEU A 201 9.27 -4.41 -21.04
N ALA A 202 8.47 -4.39 -19.98
CA ALA A 202 7.03 -4.67 -20.07
C ALA A 202 6.32 -3.63 -20.97
N ILE A 203 6.63 -2.36 -20.80
CA ILE A 203 6.10 -1.26 -21.60
C ILE A 203 6.54 -1.36 -23.06
N GLU A 204 7.80 -1.72 -23.33
CA GLU A 204 8.29 -1.95 -24.69
C GLU A 204 7.56 -3.11 -25.35
N GLN A 205 7.33 -4.22 -24.64
CA GLN A 205 6.53 -5.35 -25.14
C GLN A 205 5.09 -4.93 -25.45
N ALA A 206 4.46 -4.16 -24.55
CA ALA A 206 3.10 -3.64 -24.76
C ALA A 206 3.02 -2.76 -26.01
N LYS A 207 3.98 -1.83 -26.19
CA LYS A 207 4.06 -0.96 -27.36
C LYS A 207 4.35 -1.72 -28.65
N SER A 208 5.13 -2.79 -28.60
CA SER A 208 5.38 -3.64 -29.78
C SER A 208 4.13 -4.40 -30.21
N THR A 209 3.30 -4.84 -29.25
CA THR A 209 2.06 -5.58 -29.52
C THR A 209 0.91 -4.64 -29.91
N HIS A 210 0.86 -3.46 -29.30
CA HIS A 210 -0.18 -2.45 -29.48
C HIS A 210 0.42 -1.10 -29.94
N PRO A 211 0.98 -1.01 -31.16
CA PRO A 211 1.74 0.16 -31.61
C PRO A 211 0.91 1.43 -31.80
N SER A 212 -0.40 1.30 -31.96
CA SER A 212 -1.32 2.43 -32.09
C SER A 212 -1.84 2.94 -30.74
N SER A 213 -1.61 2.19 -29.67
CA SER A 213 -2.12 2.50 -28.34
C SER A 213 -1.15 3.36 -27.54
N GLU A 214 -1.70 4.12 -26.60
CA GLU A 214 -0.93 4.91 -25.63
C GLU A 214 -0.90 4.22 -24.27
N VAL A 215 0.25 4.24 -23.61
CA VAL A 215 0.39 3.73 -22.25
C VAL A 215 -0.09 4.78 -21.25
N LEU A 216 -1.04 4.42 -20.41
CA LEU A 216 -1.61 5.30 -19.39
C LEU A 216 -1.04 5.03 -18.01
N MET A 217 -0.92 3.76 -17.67
CA MET A 217 -0.56 3.29 -16.33
C MET A 217 0.14 1.94 -16.46
N HIS A 218 1.01 1.63 -15.50
CA HIS A 218 1.45 0.26 -15.29
C HIS A 218 1.58 -0.03 -13.79
N PHE A 219 1.58 -1.30 -13.45
CA PHE A 219 1.82 -1.79 -12.10
C PHE A 219 2.32 -3.23 -12.15
N THR A 220 2.98 -3.67 -11.08
CA THR A 220 3.33 -5.08 -10.89
C THR A 220 2.09 -5.81 -10.37
N ARG A 221 1.81 -7.00 -10.92
CA ARG A 221 0.74 -7.86 -10.41
C ARG A 221 1.19 -8.46 -9.07
N GLY A 222 0.47 -8.11 -8.00
CA GLY A 222 0.63 -8.69 -6.67
C GLY A 222 0.13 -10.12 -6.58
#